data_AF-A0A942M0W1-F1
#
_entry.id   AF-A0A942M0W1-F1
#
_cell.length_a   1.000
_cell.length_b   1.000
_cell.length_c   1.000
_cell.angle_alpha   90.00
_cell.angle_beta   90.00
_cell.angle_gamma   90.00
#
_symmetry.space_group_name_H-M   'P 1'
#
loop_
_entity.id
_entity.type
_entity.pdbx_description
1 polymer ?
#
loop_
_entity_poly.entity_id
_entity_poly.type
_entity_poly.pdbx_seq_one_letter_code
_entity_poly.pdbx_strand_id
1 'polypeptide(L)'
;MINTKILSKIAEQENTSLNLIKKGIAQGTIVIPYNKKRKKKIAPLAIGKGLRTKINCNLGTSPDRADLSYELKKLAVAISAGADTIMDLSTGGDIPQIRQAIINASPLPVGTVPIYEASFWARKREKSFVELKTRDFLRVIEKHLQDGVDFITVHCGINRRNMQSIKNTRRLTGVVSRGGSMLIEWMRYNNKENPLYEYYDELLKIAKDYDITLSIGDGLRPGSLHDATDEPQILELIVIGELVERARAAGVQAIVEGPGHVPINQIEANVQLEKTICHNAPFYVLGPLVTDIGCGYDH
;
A
#
# COMPACT_ATOMS: atom_id res chain seq x y z
N MET A 1 3.95 -18.58 12.47
CA MET A 1 3.34 -19.67 11.68
C MET A 1 1.84 -19.50 11.79
N ILE A 2 1.14 -19.22 10.68
CA ILE A 2 -0.29 -18.92 10.69
C ILE A 2 -1.06 -20.17 11.14
N ASN A 3 -2.01 -20.00 12.05
CA ASN A 3 -2.78 -21.09 12.65
C ASN A 3 -3.53 -21.90 11.57
N THR A 4 -3.35 -23.22 11.54
CA THR A 4 -4.02 -24.12 10.58
C THR A 4 -5.54 -23.91 10.53
N LYS A 5 -6.19 -23.59 11.65
CA LYS A 5 -7.64 -23.29 11.69
C LYS A 5 -8.02 -22.07 10.87
N ILE A 6 -7.16 -21.03 10.86
CA ILE A 6 -7.36 -19.82 10.04
C ILE A 6 -7.26 -20.19 8.56
N LEU A 7 -6.24 -20.97 8.20
CA LEU A 7 -6.01 -21.39 6.82
C LEU A 7 -7.15 -22.28 6.29
N SER A 8 -7.71 -23.18 7.13
CA SER A 8 -8.88 -23.98 6.76
C SER A 8 -10.10 -23.11 6.49
N LYS A 9 -10.36 -22.10 7.35
CA LYS A 9 -11.48 -21.19 7.15
C LYS A 9 -11.34 -20.37 5.85
N ILE A 10 -10.12 -19.92 5.53
CA ILE A 10 -9.85 -19.26 4.24
C ILE A 10 -10.12 -20.21 3.08
N ALA A 11 -9.64 -21.45 3.16
CA ALA A 11 -9.82 -22.44 2.10
C ALA A 11 -11.32 -22.74 1.85
N GLU A 12 -12.12 -22.85 2.91
CA GLU A 12 -13.57 -22.99 2.85
C GLU A 12 -14.24 -21.77 2.19
N GLN A 13 -13.88 -20.55 2.63
CA GLN A 13 -14.44 -19.30 2.10
C GLN A 13 -14.13 -19.08 0.61
N GLU A 14 -12.95 -19.51 0.16
CA GLU A 14 -12.48 -19.38 -1.21
C GLU A 14 -12.79 -20.61 -2.08
N ASN A 15 -13.51 -21.60 -1.52
CA ASN A 15 -13.83 -22.87 -2.18
C ASN A 15 -12.59 -23.53 -2.84
N THR A 16 -11.50 -23.62 -2.08
CA THR A 16 -10.20 -24.13 -2.55
C THR A 16 -9.57 -25.08 -1.52
N SER A 17 -8.43 -25.67 -1.87
CA SER A 17 -7.73 -26.60 -0.97
C SER A 17 -6.81 -25.89 0.03
N LEU A 18 -6.74 -26.41 1.24
CA LEU A 18 -5.77 -25.96 2.26
C LEU A 18 -4.32 -26.04 1.75
N ASN A 19 -4.01 -27.05 0.92
CA ASN A 19 -2.68 -27.22 0.34
C ASN A 19 -2.34 -26.09 -0.64
N LEU A 20 -3.31 -25.63 -1.44
CA LEU A 20 -3.11 -24.49 -2.34
C LEU A 20 -2.81 -23.22 -1.53
N ILE A 21 -3.56 -22.95 -0.45
CA ILE A 21 -3.32 -21.80 0.42
C ILE A 21 -1.91 -21.85 1.04
N LYS A 22 -1.53 -22.99 1.64
CA LYS A 22 -0.21 -23.16 2.26
C LYS A 22 0.93 -22.98 1.25
N LYS A 23 0.78 -23.58 0.06
CA LYS A 23 1.77 -23.47 -1.02
C LYS A 23 1.89 -22.02 -1.51
N GLY A 24 0.77 -21.35 -1.73
CA GLY A 24 0.76 -19.96 -2.18
C GLY A 24 1.39 -19.00 -1.18
N ILE A 25 1.16 -19.20 0.13
CA ILE A 25 1.83 -18.42 1.19
C ILE A 25 3.33 -18.68 1.19
N ALA A 26 3.75 -19.96 1.15
CA ALA A 26 5.16 -20.32 1.13
C ALA A 26 5.90 -19.78 -0.10
N GLN A 27 5.21 -19.65 -1.23
CA GLN A 27 5.75 -19.10 -2.48
C GLN A 27 5.61 -17.57 -2.56
N GLY A 28 4.92 -16.93 -1.61
CA GLY A 28 4.64 -15.49 -1.63
C GLY A 28 3.69 -15.04 -2.75
N THR A 29 2.87 -15.95 -3.28
CA THR A 29 1.82 -15.66 -4.29
C THR A 29 0.44 -15.47 -3.67
N ILE A 30 0.32 -15.74 -2.37
CA ILE A 30 -0.85 -15.48 -1.53
C ILE A 30 -0.34 -14.83 -0.24
N VAL A 31 -1.01 -13.76 0.20
CA VAL A 31 -0.78 -13.13 1.50
C VAL A 31 -2.03 -13.17 2.36
N ILE A 32 -1.86 -13.03 3.67
CA ILE A 32 -2.92 -12.86 4.66
C ILE A 32 -2.60 -11.59 5.45
N PRO A 33 -3.21 -10.44 5.10
CA PRO A 33 -3.05 -9.20 5.85
C PRO A 33 -3.64 -9.37 7.25
N TYR A 34 -2.78 -9.32 8.25
CA TYR A 34 -3.18 -9.46 9.64
C TYR A 34 -2.12 -8.84 10.55
N ASN A 35 -2.53 -8.06 11.53
CA ASN A 35 -1.61 -7.62 12.57
C ASN A 35 -1.84 -8.41 13.86
N LYS A 36 -0.78 -8.96 14.46
CA LYS A 36 -0.90 -9.68 15.74
C LYS A 36 -1.32 -8.78 16.92
N LYS A 37 -1.22 -7.46 16.79
CA LYS A 37 -1.74 -6.45 17.74
C LYS A 37 -3.22 -6.11 17.51
N ARG A 38 -3.84 -6.61 16.43
CA ARG A 38 -5.26 -6.42 16.15
C ARG A 38 -6.09 -6.97 17.32
N LYS A 39 -6.71 -6.08 18.11
CA LYS A 39 -7.51 -6.44 19.29
C LYS A 39 -8.83 -7.10 18.91
N LYS A 40 -9.50 -6.56 17.89
CA LYS A 40 -10.73 -7.11 17.35
C LYS A 40 -10.43 -8.34 16.49
N LYS A 41 -11.09 -9.45 16.76
CA LYS A 41 -11.04 -10.62 15.87
C LYS A 41 -11.74 -10.25 14.56
N ILE A 42 -10.99 -10.27 13.45
CA ILE A 42 -11.50 -10.05 12.11
C ILE A 42 -11.66 -11.38 11.38
N ALA A 43 -12.52 -11.41 10.36
CA ALA A 43 -12.60 -12.58 9.49
C ALA A 43 -11.27 -12.70 8.73
N PRO A 44 -10.68 -13.91 8.63
CA PRO A 44 -9.45 -14.07 7.89
C PRO A 44 -9.70 -13.82 6.39
N LEU A 45 -8.74 -13.17 5.74
CA LEU A 45 -8.79 -12.85 4.32
C LEU A 45 -7.45 -13.24 3.69
N ALA A 46 -7.49 -13.90 2.54
CA ALA A 46 -6.32 -14.13 1.71
C ALA A 46 -6.43 -13.40 0.37
N ILE A 47 -5.30 -12.85 -0.08
CA ILE A 47 -5.17 -12.08 -1.31
C ILE A 47 -4.09 -12.76 -2.17
N GLY A 48 -4.43 -13.17 -3.39
CA GLY A 48 -3.45 -13.78 -4.29
C GLY A 48 -4.05 -14.65 -5.38
N LYS A 49 -3.15 -15.28 -6.15
CA LYS A 49 -3.51 -16.09 -7.31
C LYS A 49 -4.35 -17.32 -6.93
N GLY A 50 -5.39 -17.59 -7.72
CA GLY A 50 -6.29 -18.74 -7.53
C GLY A 50 -7.37 -18.53 -6.46
N LEU A 51 -7.48 -17.31 -5.92
CA LEU A 51 -8.54 -16.87 -5.03
C LEU A 51 -9.45 -15.88 -5.77
N ARG A 52 -10.63 -15.56 -5.24
CA ARG A 52 -11.47 -14.50 -5.81
C ARG A 52 -10.74 -13.15 -5.78
N THR A 53 -10.98 -12.29 -6.76
CA THR A 53 -10.50 -10.91 -6.75
C THR A 53 -11.04 -10.18 -5.51
N LYS A 54 -10.19 -9.39 -4.87
CA LYS A 54 -10.53 -8.62 -3.68
C LYS A 54 -10.61 -7.13 -4.00
N ILE A 55 -11.51 -6.41 -3.36
CA ILE A 55 -11.65 -4.96 -3.53
C ILE A 55 -11.32 -4.21 -2.22
N ASN A 56 -10.64 -3.08 -2.35
CA ASN A 56 -10.35 -2.17 -1.25
C ASN A 56 -11.22 -0.92 -1.35
N CYS A 57 -11.71 -0.41 -0.22
CA CYS A 57 -12.35 0.89 -0.15
C CYS A 57 -11.47 1.88 0.63
N ASN A 58 -11.14 3.00 0.00
CA ASN A 58 -10.42 4.11 0.64
C ASN A 58 -11.41 5.01 1.37
N LEU A 59 -11.09 5.33 2.63
CA LEU A 59 -11.77 6.34 3.43
C LEU A 59 -10.72 7.21 4.15
N GLY A 60 -11.18 8.11 5.01
CA GLY A 60 -10.33 9.02 5.75
C GLY A 60 -10.78 10.47 5.66
N THR A 61 -10.21 11.27 6.55
CA THR A 61 -10.46 12.71 6.69
C THR A 61 -9.50 13.57 5.88
N SER A 62 -9.89 14.82 5.66
CA SER A 62 -9.03 15.86 5.09
C SER A 62 -8.95 17.07 6.03
N PRO A 63 -8.03 18.03 5.78
CA PRO A 63 -8.02 19.29 6.50
C PRO A 63 -9.34 20.07 6.43
N ASP A 64 -10.09 19.92 5.32
CA ASP A 64 -11.37 20.62 5.11
C ASP A 64 -12.53 19.95 5.85
N ARG A 65 -12.46 18.62 6.06
CA ARG A 65 -13.51 17.85 6.74
C ARG A 65 -12.92 16.70 7.54
N ALA A 66 -12.87 16.89 8.85
CA ALA A 66 -12.41 15.89 9.81
C ALA A 66 -13.49 15.55 10.84
N ASP A 67 -14.37 14.60 10.50
CA ASP A 67 -15.47 14.16 11.37
C ASP A 67 -15.45 12.63 11.52
N LEU A 68 -15.10 12.18 12.72
CA LEU A 68 -15.03 10.75 13.05
C LEU A 68 -16.36 10.02 12.86
N SER A 69 -17.49 10.66 13.18
CA SER A 69 -18.80 10.03 13.04
C SER A 69 -19.12 9.74 11.56
N TYR A 70 -18.67 10.61 10.66
CA TYR A 70 -18.79 10.41 9.22
C TYR A 70 -17.84 9.33 8.70
N GLU A 71 -16.61 9.23 9.23
CA GLU A 71 -15.71 8.12 8.87
C GLU A 71 -16.29 6.76 9.24
N LEU A 72 -16.91 6.65 10.43
CA LEU A 72 -17.56 5.41 10.85
C LEU A 72 -18.79 5.07 10.00
N LYS A 73 -19.55 6.08 9.54
CA LYS A 73 -20.64 5.87 8.57
C LYS A 73 -20.11 5.40 7.21
N LYS A 74 -19.02 6.00 6.70
CA LYS A 74 -18.37 5.58 5.45
C LYS A 74 -17.88 4.13 5.54
N LEU A 75 -17.26 3.76 6.67
CA LEU A 75 -16.86 2.38 6.95
C LEU A 75 -18.05 1.42 6.89
N ALA A 76 -19.17 1.75 7.52
CA ALA A 76 -20.38 0.92 7.48
C ALA A 76 -20.91 0.74 6.05
N VAL A 77 -20.94 1.82 5.26
CA VAL A 77 -21.34 1.77 3.84
C VAL A 77 -20.40 0.87 3.05
N ALA A 78 -19.07 1.04 3.19
CA ALA A 78 -18.07 0.23 2.49
C ALA A 78 -18.23 -1.27 2.79
N ILE A 79 -18.46 -1.63 4.06
CA ILE A 79 -18.71 -3.02 4.46
C ILE A 79 -19.99 -3.55 3.80
N SER A 80 -21.07 -2.77 3.83
CA SER A 80 -22.35 -3.18 3.23
C SER A 80 -22.30 -3.33 1.71
N ALA A 81 -21.42 -2.56 1.05
CA ALA A 81 -21.17 -2.62 -0.39
C ALA A 81 -20.24 -3.78 -0.80
N GLY A 82 -19.70 -4.55 0.17
CA GLY A 82 -18.88 -5.73 -0.10
C GLY A 82 -17.38 -5.47 -0.20
N ALA A 83 -16.87 -4.37 0.39
CA ALA A 83 -15.43 -4.15 0.49
C ALA A 83 -14.75 -5.33 1.22
N ASP A 84 -13.59 -5.77 0.73
CA ASP A 84 -12.79 -6.82 1.38
C ASP A 84 -11.77 -6.27 2.35
N THR A 85 -11.25 -5.08 2.04
CA THR A 85 -10.30 -4.34 2.85
C THR A 85 -10.65 -2.87 2.86
N ILE A 86 -10.16 -2.17 3.87
CA ILE A 86 -10.33 -0.73 4.03
C ILE A 86 -8.95 -0.10 4.10
N MET A 87 -8.75 1.06 3.50
CA MET A 87 -7.60 1.90 3.83
C MET A 87 -8.05 3.21 4.46
N ASP A 88 -7.45 3.54 5.60
CA ASP A 88 -7.54 4.86 6.20
C ASP A 88 -6.44 5.77 5.65
N LEU A 89 -6.84 6.72 4.82
CA LEU A 89 -5.98 7.71 4.18
C LEU A 89 -6.13 9.10 4.81
N SER A 90 -6.58 9.17 6.07
CA SER A 90 -6.80 10.39 6.82
C SER A 90 -5.58 11.31 6.82
N THR A 91 -5.80 12.60 6.55
CA THR A 91 -4.76 13.64 6.47
C THR A 91 -5.10 14.91 7.25
N GLY A 92 -6.22 14.92 7.99
CA GLY A 92 -6.66 16.04 8.83
C GLY A 92 -7.34 15.60 10.12
N GLY A 93 -7.43 16.51 11.10
CA GLY A 93 -7.99 16.23 12.42
C GLY A 93 -7.04 15.43 13.32
N ASP A 94 -7.59 14.60 14.20
CA ASP A 94 -6.83 13.69 15.06
C ASP A 94 -6.66 12.32 14.38
N ILE A 95 -5.67 12.23 13.49
CA ILE A 95 -5.41 11.01 12.69
C ILE A 95 -5.23 9.77 13.59
N PRO A 96 -4.45 9.79 14.69
CA PRO A 96 -4.37 8.64 15.60
C PRO A 96 -5.72 8.21 16.16
N GLN A 97 -6.54 9.16 16.65
CA GLN A 97 -7.85 8.84 17.19
C GLN A 97 -8.77 8.24 16.12
N ILE A 98 -8.78 8.82 14.92
CA ILE A 98 -9.59 8.38 13.79
C ILE A 98 -9.21 6.96 13.37
N ARG A 99 -7.92 6.71 13.15
CA ARG A 99 -7.40 5.39 12.80
C ARG A 99 -7.77 4.34 13.83
N GLN A 100 -7.54 4.60 15.11
CA GLN A 100 -7.87 3.65 16.18
C GLN A 100 -9.36 3.33 16.22
N ALA A 101 -10.22 4.34 16.02
CA ALA A 101 -11.66 4.14 15.96
C ALA A 101 -12.07 3.28 14.76
N ILE A 102 -11.49 3.51 13.57
CA ILE A 102 -11.73 2.71 12.36
C ILE A 102 -11.27 1.26 12.58
N ILE A 103 -10.06 1.04 13.11
CA ILE A 103 -9.52 -0.30 13.41
C ILE A 103 -10.44 -1.06 14.39
N ASN A 104 -10.90 -0.39 15.44
CA ASN A 104 -11.77 -1.00 16.45
C ASN A 104 -13.17 -1.30 15.90
N ALA A 105 -13.68 -0.48 14.98
CA ALA A 105 -14.99 -0.69 14.36
C ALA A 105 -14.95 -1.74 13.24
N SER A 106 -13.87 -1.78 12.44
CA SER A 106 -13.81 -2.57 11.21
C SER A 106 -13.71 -4.09 11.46
N PRO A 107 -14.58 -4.90 10.83
CA PRO A 107 -14.44 -6.35 10.77
C PRO A 107 -13.49 -6.82 9.65
N LEU A 108 -12.99 -5.89 8.83
CA LEU A 108 -12.11 -6.14 7.68
C LEU A 108 -10.66 -5.74 8.02
N PRO A 109 -9.66 -6.28 7.30
CA PRO A 109 -8.29 -5.77 7.37
C PRO A 109 -8.25 -4.28 7.04
N VAL A 110 -7.48 -3.52 7.82
CA VAL A 110 -7.31 -2.07 7.65
C VAL A 110 -5.88 -1.77 7.25
N GLY A 111 -5.71 -1.09 6.12
CA GLY A 111 -4.45 -0.57 5.64
C GLY A 111 -4.30 0.93 5.87
N THR A 112 -3.07 1.43 5.78
CA THR A 112 -2.77 2.88 5.86
C THR A 112 -1.57 3.25 5.00
N VAL A 113 -1.36 4.56 4.81
CA VAL A 113 -0.15 5.12 4.20
C VAL A 113 0.57 5.98 5.27
N PRO A 114 1.48 5.41 6.08
CA PRO A 114 2.01 6.07 7.29
C PRO A 114 2.69 7.43 7.05
N ILE A 115 3.27 7.63 5.86
CA ILE A 115 3.89 8.89 5.45
C ILE A 115 2.90 10.08 5.46
N TYR A 116 1.59 9.84 5.28
CA TYR A 116 0.60 10.92 5.35
C TYR A 116 0.48 11.48 6.76
N GLU A 117 0.47 10.62 7.78
CA GLU A 117 0.54 11.05 9.17
C GLU A 117 1.87 11.77 9.44
N ALA A 118 3.00 11.25 8.97
CA ALA A 118 4.31 11.89 9.18
C ALA A 118 4.33 13.36 8.72
N SER A 119 3.71 13.67 7.57
CA SER A 119 3.53 15.06 7.11
C SER A 119 2.68 15.92 8.01
N PHE A 120 1.62 15.35 8.58
CA PHE A 120 0.76 16.06 9.50
C PHE A 120 1.48 16.38 10.81
N TRP A 121 2.29 15.44 11.34
CA TRP A 121 3.12 15.67 12.53
C TRP A 121 4.20 16.73 12.30
N ALA A 122 4.80 16.78 11.11
CA ALA A 122 5.75 17.83 10.75
C ALA A 122 5.06 19.21 10.87
N ARG A 123 3.91 19.38 10.22
CA ARG A 123 3.12 20.62 10.26
C ARG A 123 2.72 21.03 11.68
N LYS A 124 2.25 20.09 12.51
CA LYS A 124 1.90 20.35 13.92
C LYS A 124 3.08 20.81 14.77
N ARG A 125 4.32 20.52 14.36
CA ARG A 125 5.56 20.95 15.04
C ARG A 125 6.20 22.17 14.38
N GLU A 126 5.46 22.87 13.51
CA GLU A 126 5.95 24.01 12.72
C GLU A 126 7.18 23.65 11.87
N LYS A 127 7.26 22.39 11.42
CA LYS A 127 8.30 21.89 10.53
C LYS A 127 7.74 21.52 9.18
N SER A 128 8.55 21.67 8.14
CA SER A 128 8.25 21.10 6.84
C SER A 128 8.45 19.58 6.86
N PHE A 129 7.71 18.87 6.00
CA PHE A 129 7.86 17.43 5.82
C PHE A 129 9.31 17.05 5.46
N VAL A 130 9.98 17.88 4.66
CA VAL A 130 11.37 17.67 4.24
C VAL A 130 12.39 17.73 5.40
N GLU A 131 12.02 18.29 6.56
CA GLU A 131 12.88 18.38 7.74
C GLU A 131 12.78 17.15 8.66
N LEU A 132 11.89 16.19 8.35
CA LEU A 132 11.80 14.93 9.10
C LEU A 132 13.11 14.15 8.98
N LYS A 133 13.53 13.50 10.07
CA LYS A 133 14.69 12.60 10.02
C LYS A 133 14.24 11.21 9.56
N THR A 134 15.16 10.43 8.98
CA THR A 134 14.93 9.02 8.59
C THR A 134 14.19 8.22 9.67
N ARG A 135 14.61 8.33 10.94
CA ARG A 135 13.99 7.62 12.06
C ARG A 135 12.55 8.05 12.36
N ASP A 136 12.13 9.25 11.97
CA ASP A 136 10.76 9.69 12.17
C ASP A 136 9.79 8.90 11.29
N PHE A 137 10.20 8.50 10.08
CA PHE A 137 9.39 7.65 9.19
C PHE A 137 9.12 6.28 9.82
N LEU A 138 10.17 5.59 10.26
CA LEU A 138 10.05 4.28 10.89
C LEU A 138 9.24 4.35 12.19
N ARG A 139 9.40 5.42 12.98
CA ARG A 139 8.62 5.64 14.20
C ARG A 139 7.12 5.80 13.91
N VAL A 140 6.75 6.54 12.87
CA VAL A 140 5.34 6.70 12.49
C VAL A 140 4.77 5.37 12.00
N ILE A 141 5.54 4.62 11.19
CA ILE A 141 5.15 3.26 10.79
C ILE A 141 4.87 2.40 12.03
N GLU A 142 5.80 2.34 12.98
CA GLU A 142 5.64 1.51 14.17
C GLU A 142 4.40 1.89 14.99
N LYS A 143 4.08 3.18 15.12
CA LYS A 143 2.84 3.63 15.77
C LYS A 143 1.57 3.06 15.10
N HIS A 144 1.52 3.09 13.77
CA HIS A 144 0.39 2.50 13.03
C HIS A 144 0.28 0.99 13.31
N LEU A 145 1.42 0.30 13.37
CA LEU A 145 1.43 -1.14 13.67
C LEU A 145 1.03 -1.43 15.12
N GLN A 146 1.39 -0.57 16.07
CA GLN A 146 0.95 -0.65 17.47
C GLN A 146 -0.57 -0.46 17.61
N ASP A 147 -1.16 0.40 16.79
CA ASP A 147 -2.61 0.63 16.73
C ASP A 147 -3.37 -0.57 16.13
N GLY A 148 -2.68 -1.47 15.42
CA GLY A 148 -3.26 -2.70 14.87
C GLY A 148 -3.60 -2.66 13.38
N VAL A 149 -2.92 -1.81 12.60
CA VAL A 149 -3.00 -1.77 11.13
C VAL A 149 -2.48 -3.07 10.52
N ASP A 150 -3.25 -3.70 9.62
CA ASP A 150 -2.98 -5.04 9.08
C ASP A 150 -2.01 -5.05 7.89
N PHE A 151 -1.96 -3.94 7.13
CA PHE A 151 -1.00 -3.73 6.06
C PHE A 151 -0.66 -2.25 5.89
N ILE A 152 0.52 -1.94 5.37
CA ILE A 152 0.95 -0.55 5.15
C ILE A 152 1.45 -0.35 3.74
N THR A 153 1.05 0.75 3.11
CA THR A 153 1.65 1.21 1.87
C THR A 153 2.93 1.96 2.15
N VAL A 154 4.04 1.45 1.62
CA VAL A 154 5.37 2.03 1.74
C VAL A 154 5.97 2.24 0.36
N HIS A 155 6.30 3.49 0.04
CA HIS A 155 6.85 3.88 -1.25
C HIS A 155 8.38 3.69 -1.25
N CYS A 156 8.84 2.47 -0.96
CA CYS A 156 10.26 2.13 -0.96
C CYS A 156 10.81 1.79 -2.35
N GLY A 157 9.96 1.70 -3.38
CA GLY A 157 10.38 1.51 -4.77
C GLY A 157 11.13 2.72 -5.36
N ILE A 158 10.92 3.92 -4.82
CA ILE A 158 11.64 5.12 -5.27
C ILE A 158 13.07 5.12 -4.72
N ASN A 159 14.05 5.30 -5.59
CA ASN A 159 15.45 5.51 -5.21
C ASN A 159 16.12 6.57 -6.09
N ARG A 160 17.36 6.97 -5.78
CA ARG A 160 18.06 8.00 -6.57
C ARG A 160 18.24 7.62 -8.04
N ARG A 161 18.29 6.33 -8.37
CA ARG A 161 18.44 5.84 -9.75
C ARG A 161 17.17 6.09 -10.56
N ASN A 162 16.02 5.60 -10.11
CA ASN A 162 14.78 5.81 -10.86
C ASN A 162 14.27 7.26 -10.78
N MET A 163 14.63 8.04 -9.76
CA MET A 163 14.35 9.47 -9.73
C MET A 163 15.00 10.26 -10.87
N GLN A 164 16.10 9.78 -11.45
CA GLN A 164 16.74 10.44 -12.60
C GLN A 164 15.86 10.34 -13.85
N SER A 165 15.14 9.22 -14.03
CA SER A 165 14.24 9.05 -15.17
C SER A 165 13.11 10.08 -15.21
N ILE A 166 12.67 10.59 -14.05
CA ILE A 166 11.65 11.66 -13.96
C ILE A 166 12.14 12.95 -14.64
N LYS A 167 13.45 13.21 -14.67
CA LYS A 167 14.02 14.38 -15.36
C LYS A 167 14.13 14.16 -16.87
N ASN A 168 14.35 12.90 -17.28
CA ASN A 168 14.55 12.52 -18.68
C ASN A 168 13.21 12.31 -19.39
N THR A 169 12.19 11.90 -18.65
CA THR A 169 10.84 11.65 -19.15
C THR A 169 9.96 12.85 -18.85
N ARG A 170 9.49 13.53 -19.90
CA ARG A 170 8.55 14.64 -19.76
C ARG A 170 7.12 14.10 -19.62
N ARG A 171 6.77 13.67 -18.39
CA ARG A 171 5.39 13.29 -18.06
C ARG A 171 4.42 14.47 -18.19
N LEU A 172 3.21 14.19 -18.65
CA LEU A 172 2.12 15.16 -18.76
C LEU A 172 1.59 15.55 -17.38
N THR A 173 1.37 14.57 -16.50
CA THR A 173 0.83 14.82 -15.14
C THR A 173 1.86 14.68 -14.03
N GLY A 174 3.11 14.38 -14.39
CA GLY A 174 4.23 14.31 -13.45
C GLY A 174 4.13 13.14 -12.48
N VAL A 175 4.36 13.40 -11.19
CA VAL A 175 4.25 12.39 -10.12
C VAL A 175 2.93 12.61 -9.38
N VAL A 176 1.96 11.74 -9.63
CA VAL A 176 0.61 11.83 -9.06
C VAL A 176 0.43 11.08 -7.74
N SER A 177 1.38 10.21 -7.37
CA SER A 177 1.39 9.60 -6.05
C SER A 177 1.74 10.65 -5.00
N ARG A 178 0.83 10.90 -4.05
CA ARG A 178 1.10 11.79 -2.91
C ARG A 178 2.28 11.30 -2.09
N GLY A 179 2.33 10.00 -1.75
CA GLY A 179 3.45 9.46 -0.97
C GLY A 179 4.77 9.48 -1.75
N GLY A 180 4.71 9.20 -3.05
CA GLY A 180 5.88 9.26 -3.93
C GLY A 180 6.44 10.68 -4.09
N SER A 181 5.58 11.66 -4.36
CA SER A 181 6.00 13.06 -4.53
C SER A 181 6.62 13.65 -3.25
N MET A 182 6.05 13.33 -2.09
CA MET A 182 6.59 13.73 -0.79
C MET A 182 8.01 13.17 -0.57
N LEU A 183 8.24 11.88 -0.82
CA LEU A 183 9.58 11.30 -0.65
C LEU A 183 10.60 11.87 -1.63
N ILE A 184 10.20 12.09 -2.89
CA ILE A 184 11.04 12.75 -3.89
C ILE A 184 11.49 14.14 -3.41
N GLU A 185 10.55 14.92 -2.85
CA GLU A 185 10.86 16.25 -2.30
C GLU A 185 11.84 16.13 -1.13
N TRP A 186 11.59 15.21 -0.20
CA TRP A 186 12.47 14.95 0.95
C TRP A 186 13.88 14.57 0.52
N MET A 187 14.01 13.66 -0.45
CA MET A 187 15.30 13.20 -0.97
C MET A 187 16.09 14.34 -1.63
N ARG A 188 15.40 15.18 -2.42
CA ARG A 188 16.02 16.35 -3.08
C ARG A 188 16.50 17.37 -2.05
N TYR A 189 15.66 17.71 -1.07
CA TYR A 189 16.00 18.68 -0.03
C TYR A 189 17.19 18.23 0.82
N ASN A 190 17.20 16.96 1.24
CA ASN A 190 18.25 16.41 2.10
C ASN A 190 19.48 15.92 1.34
N ASN A 191 19.43 15.85 0.00
CA ASN A 191 20.43 15.20 -0.85
C ASN A 191 20.76 13.76 -0.39
N LYS A 192 19.74 13.00 0.03
CA LYS A 192 19.85 11.65 0.58
C LYS A 192 19.02 10.63 -0.21
N GLU A 193 19.30 9.35 0.01
CA GLU A 193 18.47 8.26 -0.53
C GLU A 193 17.11 8.21 0.19
N ASN A 194 16.12 7.57 -0.44
CA ASN A 194 14.81 7.34 0.17
C ASN A 194 14.99 6.57 1.50
N PRO A 195 14.53 7.11 2.63
CA PRO A 195 14.72 6.48 3.93
C PRO A 195 14.06 5.09 4.02
N LEU A 196 12.97 4.86 3.30
CA LEU A 196 12.28 3.56 3.28
C LEU A 196 12.98 2.53 2.38
N TYR A 197 13.79 2.97 1.42
CA TYR A 197 14.63 2.12 0.58
C TYR A 197 15.96 1.81 1.27
N GLU A 198 16.65 2.85 1.76
CA GLU A 198 17.95 2.74 2.44
C GLU A 198 17.87 1.85 3.69
N TYR A 199 16.78 2.00 4.47
CA TYR A 199 16.55 1.24 5.71
C TYR A 199 15.49 0.14 5.55
N TYR A 200 15.37 -0.43 4.35
CA TYR A 200 14.35 -1.45 4.08
C TYR A 200 14.48 -2.69 4.99
N ASP A 201 15.69 -3.12 5.35
CA ASP A 201 15.86 -4.27 6.26
C ASP A 201 15.36 -3.99 7.69
N GLU A 202 15.49 -2.75 8.16
CA GLU A 202 14.92 -2.32 9.44
C GLU A 202 13.39 -2.28 9.37
N LEU A 203 12.84 -1.79 8.25
CA LEU A 203 11.41 -1.85 7.98
C LEU A 203 10.89 -3.30 7.94
N LEU A 204 11.62 -4.23 7.33
CA LEU A 204 11.26 -5.65 7.30
C LEU A 204 11.26 -6.25 8.70
N LYS A 205 12.24 -5.90 9.55
CA LYS A 205 12.27 -6.33 10.95
C LYS A 205 11.04 -5.83 11.70
N ILE A 206 10.69 -4.55 11.54
CA ILE A 206 9.49 -3.96 12.13
C ILE A 206 8.24 -4.68 11.61
N ALA A 207 8.09 -4.88 10.30
CA ALA A 207 6.92 -5.57 9.73
C ALA A 207 6.75 -6.99 10.29
N LYS A 208 7.86 -7.74 10.38
CA LYS A 208 7.90 -9.09 10.96
C LYS A 208 7.52 -9.10 12.44
N ASP A 209 7.96 -8.10 13.19
CA ASP A 209 7.64 -7.97 14.61
C ASP A 209 6.15 -7.72 14.87
N TYR A 210 5.35 -7.36 13.87
CA TYR A 210 3.89 -7.19 14.00
C TYR A 210 3.08 -8.17 13.13
N ASP A 211 3.74 -9.01 12.34
CA ASP A 211 3.16 -10.00 11.40
C ASP A 211 2.36 -9.39 10.23
N ILE A 212 2.63 -8.13 9.88
CA ILE A 212 1.85 -7.39 8.88
C ILE A 212 2.29 -7.68 7.44
N THR A 213 1.42 -7.33 6.50
CA THR A 213 1.74 -7.34 5.08
C THR A 213 2.24 -5.97 4.63
N LEU A 214 3.35 -5.93 3.88
CA LEU A 214 3.77 -4.71 3.19
C LEU A 214 3.02 -4.58 1.86
N SER A 215 2.42 -3.42 1.63
CA SER A 215 1.97 -2.99 0.31
C SER A 215 3.07 -2.10 -0.26
N ILE A 216 3.83 -2.62 -1.22
CA ILE A 216 4.95 -1.87 -1.80
C ILE A 216 4.36 -0.92 -2.84
N GLY A 217 4.34 0.37 -2.50
CA GLY A 217 3.62 1.42 -3.21
C GLY A 217 4.25 1.80 -4.54
N ASP A 218 3.40 2.19 -5.48
CA ASP A 218 3.74 2.64 -6.84
C ASP A 218 3.89 4.18 -6.90
N GLY A 219 4.98 4.67 -6.30
CA GLY A 219 5.26 6.09 -6.16
C GLY A 219 5.41 6.85 -7.48
N LEU A 220 5.76 6.15 -8.56
CA LEU A 220 5.92 6.65 -9.92
C LEU A 220 4.84 6.09 -10.85
N ARG A 221 3.65 5.73 -10.37
CA ARG A 221 2.55 5.35 -11.27
C ARG A 221 2.15 6.47 -12.26
N PRO A 222 1.61 6.11 -13.44
CA PRO A 222 1.07 7.06 -14.40
C PRO A 222 -0.24 7.70 -13.91
N GLY A 223 -0.35 9.02 -14.08
CA GLY A 223 -1.56 9.78 -13.79
C GLY A 223 -2.30 10.27 -15.04
N SER A 224 -1.93 9.76 -16.20
CA SER A 224 -2.61 9.97 -17.48
C SER A 224 -2.27 8.81 -18.41
N LEU A 225 -3.09 8.56 -19.41
CA LEU A 225 -2.80 7.56 -20.45
C LEU A 225 -1.50 7.86 -21.20
N HIS A 226 -1.15 9.14 -21.32
CA HIS A 226 0.09 9.59 -21.97
C HIS A 226 1.33 9.08 -21.22
N ASP A 227 1.26 9.00 -19.90
CA ASP A 227 2.40 8.63 -19.04
C ASP A 227 2.46 7.11 -18.78
N ALA A 228 1.52 6.34 -19.34
CA ALA A 228 1.40 4.92 -19.09
C ALA A 228 2.57 4.10 -19.68
N THR A 229 3.07 3.16 -18.88
CA THR A 229 4.16 2.24 -19.24
C THR A 229 5.46 2.98 -19.62
N ASP A 230 5.71 4.12 -18.99
CA ASP A 230 6.90 4.93 -19.23
C ASP A 230 8.12 4.49 -18.39
N GLU A 231 9.27 5.13 -18.65
CA GLU A 231 10.54 4.77 -18.00
C GLU A 231 10.48 4.85 -16.46
N PRO A 232 10.00 5.94 -15.81
CA PRO A 232 9.90 5.99 -14.35
C PRO A 232 9.01 4.89 -13.76
N GLN A 233 7.89 4.55 -14.39
CA GLN A 233 7.01 3.48 -13.90
C GLN A 233 7.75 2.13 -13.92
N ILE A 234 8.39 1.79 -15.06
CA ILE A 234 9.05 0.49 -15.22
C ILE A 234 10.30 0.39 -14.33
N LEU A 235 11.08 1.46 -14.19
CA LEU A 235 12.23 1.46 -13.30
C LEU A 235 11.85 1.32 -11.82
N GLU A 236 10.72 1.89 -11.39
CA GLU A 236 10.20 1.61 -10.05
C GLU A 236 9.78 0.16 -9.90
N LEU A 237 9.06 -0.41 -10.87
CA LEU A 237 8.62 -1.81 -10.83
C LEU A 237 9.80 -2.79 -10.70
N ILE A 238 10.92 -2.53 -11.40
CA ILE A 238 12.15 -3.31 -11.28
C ILE A 238 12.68 -3.29 -9.84
N VAL A 239 12.76 -2.11 -9.23
CA VAL A 239 13.19 -1.96 -7.83
C VAL A 239 12.22 -2.67 -6.88
N ILE A 240 10.92 -2.57 -7.14
CA ILE A 240 9.90 -3.28 -6.34
C ILE A 240 10.11 -4.81 -6.41
N GLY A 241 10.45 -5.36 -7.58
CA GLY A 241 10.79 -6.78 -7.72
C GLY A 241 11.92 -7.23 -6.78
N GLU A 242 12.99 -6.45 -6.70
CA GLU A 242 14.11 -6.70 -5.77
C GLU A 242 13.65 -6.63 -4.29
N LEU A 243 12.77 -5.67 -3.96
CA LEU A 243 12.23 -5.50 -2.60
C LEU A 243 11.28 -6.65 -2.21
N VAL A 244 10.50 -7.18 -3.15
CA VAL A 244 9.66 -8.37 -2.94
C VAL A 244 10.51 -9.59 -2.57
N GLU A 245 11.62 -9.83 -3.27
CA GLU A 245 12.52 -10.93 -2.93
C GLU A 245 13.13 -10.78 -1.54
N ARG A 246 13.56 -9.56 -1.19
CA ARG A 246 14.07 -9.24 0.15
C ARG A 246 13.00 -9.45 1.23
N ALA A 247 11.76 -9.03 1.00
CA ALA A 247 10.65 -9.26 1.92
C ALA A 247 10.41 -10.76 2.14
N ARG A 248 10.38 -11.55 1.06
CA ARG A 248 10.22 -13.01 1.13
C ARG A 248 11.36 -13.67 1.90
N ALA A 249 12.62 -13.29 1.63
CA ALA A 249 13.78 -13.78 2.36
C ALA A 249 13.72 -13.47 3.86
N ALA A 250 13.17 -12.31 4.24
CA ALA A 250 12.95 -11.95 5.63
C ALA A 250 11.74 -12.64 6.28
N GLY A 251 10.90 -13.33 5.50
CA GLY A 251 9.65 -13.93 5.94
C GLY A 251 8.54 -12.90 6.18
N VAL A 252 8.58 -11.79 5.47
CA VAL A 252 7.55 -10.73 5.48
C VAL A 252 6.68 -10.88 4.24
N GLN A 253 5.36 -10.81 4.43
CA GLN A 253 4.40 -10.89 3.34
C GLN A 253 4.39 -9.55 2.57
N ALA A 254 4.36 -9.61 1.24
CA ALA A 254 4.34 -8.42 0.39
C ALA A 254 3.29 -8.53 -0.72
N ILE A 255 2.59 -7.42 -0.98
CA ILE A 255 1.80 -7.17 -2.17
C ILE A 255 2.42 -5.98 -2.92
N VAL A 256 2.23 -5.92 -4.23
CA VAL A 256 2.77 -4.88 -5.09
C VAL A 256 1.62 -3.98 -5.54
N GLU A 257 1.75 -2.67 -5.35
CA GLU A 257 0.81 -1.71 -5.93
C GLU A 257 1.12 -1.45 -7.40
N GLY A 258 0.10 -1.10 -8.17
CA GLY A 258 0.18 -0.98 -9.62
C GLY A 258 -0.64 0.17 -10.19
N PRO A 259 -0.39 0.46 -11.48
CA PRO A 259 -0.67 1.74 -12.10
C PRO A 259 -2.13 2.21 -12.02
N GLY A 260 -2.25 3.53 -12.13
CA GLY A 260 -3.52 4.25 -12.15
C GLY A 260 -4.13 4.37 -13.54
N HIS A 261 -3.52 5.14 -14.43
CA HIS A 261 -4.06 5.39 -15.78
C HIS A 261 -3.31 4.54 -16.81
N VAL A 262 -4.02 3.64 -17.49
CA VAL A 262 -3.42 2.70 -18.46
C VAL A 262 -4.39 2.45 -19.60
N PRO A 263 -4.02 2.69 -20.87
CA PRO A 263 -4.92 2.44 -21.98
C PRO A 263 -5.16 0.94 -22.11
N ILE A 264 -6.37 0.56 -22.54
CA ILE A 264 -6.84 -0.84 -22.49
C ILE A 264 -5.87 -1.84 -23.15
N ASN A 265 -5.22 -1.43 -24.24
CA ASN A 265 -4.27 -2.25 -24.98
C ASN A 265 -2.93 -2.51 -24.25
N GLN A 266 -2.67 -1.83 -23.13
CA GLN A 266 -1.45 -2.00 -22.33
C GLN A 266 -1.70 -2.74 -21.00
N ILE A 267 -2.95 -3.01 -20.62
CA ILE A 267 -3.29 -3.63 -19.33
C ILE A 267 -2.68 -5.02 -19.22
N GLU A 268 -2.86 -5.87 -20.23
CA GLU A 268 -2.32 -7.23 -20.22
C GLU A 268 -0.79 -7.20 -20.09
N ALA A 269 -0.11 -6.33 -20.83
CA ALA A 269 1.34 -6.18 -20.76
C ALA A 269 1.80 -5.78 -19.34
N ASN A 270 1.11 -4.85 -18.68
CA ASN A 270 1.42 -4.43 -17.31
C ASN A 270 1.25 -5.59 -16.31
N VAL A 271 0.20 -6.39 -16.45
CA VAL A 271 0.00 -7.58 -15.60
C VAL A 271 1.12 -8.60 -15.82
N GLN A 272 1.50 -8.90 -17.06
CA GLN A 272 2.57 -9.85 -17.36
C GLN A 272 3.94 -9.36 -16.86
N LEU A 273 4.22 -8.06 -17.00
CA LEU A 273 5.44 -7.43 -16.50
C LEU A 273 5.53 -7.55 -14.98
N GLU A 274 4.48 -7.17 -14.24
CA GLU A 274 4.49 -7.29 -12.79
C GLU A 274 4.65 -8.75 -12.35
N LYS A 275 3.91 -9.69 -12.94
CA LYS A 275 3.98 -11.10 -12.54
C LYS A 275 5.38 -11.69 -12.77
N THR A 276 6.07 -11.23 -13.79
CA THR A 276 7.44 -11.66 -14.12
C THR A 276 8.46 -11.02 -13.17
N ILE A 277 8.43 -9.68 -13.03
CA ILE A 277 9.43 -8.92 -12.26
C ILE A 277 9.26 -9.12 -10.76
N CYS A 278 8.01 -9.17 -10.28
CA CYS A 278 7.68 -9.29 -8.86
C CYS A 278 7.39 -10.74 -8.46
N HIS A 279 7.85 -11.71 -9.25
CA HIS A 279 7.85 -13.14 -8.90
C HIS A 279 6.46 -13.66 -8.48
N ASN A 280 5.42 -13.29 -9.23
CA ASN A 280 4.02 -13.61 -8.97
C ASN A 280 3.48 -13.13 -7.60
N ALA A 281 4.04 -12.07 -7.02
CA ALA A 281 3.41 -11.42 -5.86
C ALA A 281 1.95 -11.01 -6.16
N PRO A 282 1.06 -10.91 -5.15
CA PRO A 282 -0.27 -10.36 -5.37
C PRO A 282 -0.16 -8.90 -5.85
N PHE A 283 -0.95 -8.56 -6.88
CA PHE A 283 -0.92 -7.25 -7.52
C PHE A 283 -2.16 -6.46 -7.15
N TYR A 284 -1.97 -5.23 -6.68
CA TYR A 284 -3.00 -4.36 -6.14
C TYR A 284 -3.06 -3.06 -6.94
N VAL A 285 -3.99 -2.98 -7.89
CA VAL A 285 -4.08 -1.87 -8.85
C VAL A 285 -5.12 -0.82 -8.45
N LEU A 286 -4.84 0.44 -8.79
CA LEU A 286 -5.80 1.54 -8.67
C LEU A 286 -6.56 1.73 -10.00
N GLY A 287 -7.60 0.92 -10.23
CA GLY A 287 -8.34 0.88 -11.49
C GLY A 287 -7.87 -0.30 -12.37
N PRO A 288 -7.18 -0.06 -13.51
CA PRO A 288 -6.74 1.25 -14.00
C PRO A 288 -7.82 1.99 -14.81
N LEU A 289 -7.71 3.32 -14.85
CA LEU A 289 -8.53 4.17 -15.73
C LEU A 289 -8.05 3.99 -17.18
N VAL A 290 -8.99 3.60 -18.06
CA VAL A 290 -8.74 3.38 -19.49
C VAL A 290 -8.97 4.62 -20.35
N THR A 291 -9.39 5.72 -19.74
CA THR A 291 -9.65 7.01 -20.39
C THR A 291 -9.50 8.17 -19.39
N ASP A 292 -9.02 9.32 -19.86
CA ASP A 292 -8.77 10.51 -19.02
C ASP A 292 -9.86 11.59 -19.16
N ILE A 293 -10.88 11.36 -20.01
CA ILE A 293 -11.91 12.37 -20.33
C ILE A 293 -13.20 12.20 -19.52
N GLY A 294 -13.23 11.24 -18.60
CA GLY A 294 -14.43 10.80 -17.87
C GLY A 294 -14.62 11.42 -16.50
N CYS A 295 -14.03 12.59 -16.20
CA CYS A 295 -14.08 13.19 -14.86
C CYS A 295 -15.51 13.22 -14.28
N GLY A 296 -15.68 12.60 -13.10
CA GLY A 296 -16.99 12.36 -12.46
C GLY A 296 -17.60 10.98 -12.73
N TYR A 297 -17.03 10.24 -13.68
CA TYR A 297 -17.42 8.90 -14.15
C TYR A 297 -16.23 7.94 -14.21
N ASP A 298 -15.20 8.17 -13.38
CA ASP A 298 -13.99 7.35 -13.35
C ASP A 298 -14.18 5.96 -12.70
N HIS A 299 -15.40 5.64 -12.24
CA HIS A 299 -15.76 4.36 -11.58
C HIS A 299 -16.21 3.32 -12.60
#